data_AF-A0A0A0HVX1-F1
#
_entry.id   AF-A0A0A0HVX1-F1
#
_cell.length_a   1.000
_cell.length_b   1.000
_cell.length_c   1.000
_cell.angle_alpha   90.00
_cell.angle_beta   90.00
_cell.angle_gamma   90.00
#
_symmetry.space_group_name_H-M   'P 1'
#
loop_
_entity.id
_entity.type
_entity.pdbx_description
1 polymer ?
#
loop_
_entity_poly.entity_id
_entity_poly.type
_entity_poly.pdbx_seq_one_letter_code
_entity_poly.pdbx_strand_id
1 'polypeptide(L)'
;MILEFNGYKIVTDDKQFIVQKKKVVQAGRLTKEENIGKEYWEDVGYFTNLNFALKFIKKTILLDNDDLKVIMDRLNQLEGKIDEFTQKLGE
;
A
#
# COMPACT_ATOMS: atom_id res chain seq x y z
N MET A 1 -9.47 13.64 -16.78
CA MET A 1 -10.39 13.38 -15.64
C MET A 1 -9.54 13.17 -14.39
N ILE A 2 -10.00 13.62 -13.23
CA ILE A 2 -9.34 13.40 -11.93
C ILE A 2 -10.36 12.77 -10.98
N LEU A 3 -9.97 11.68 -10.33
CA LEU A 3 -10.73 11.02 -9.25
C LEU A 3 -9.89 11.00 -7.99
N GLU A 4 -10.35 11.61 -6.89
CA GLU A 4 -9.63 11.63 -5.62
C GLU A 4 -10.38 10.86 -4.54
N PHE A 5 -9.64 10.08 -3.74
CA PHE A 5 -10.19 9.30 -2.65
C PHE A 5 -9.12 8.99 -1.59
N ASN A 6 -9.36 9.42 -0.35
CA ASN A 6 -8.59 9.04 0.85
C ASN A 6 -7.05 9.03 0.67
N GLY A 7 -6.48 10.13 0.17
CA GLY A 7 -5.04 10.24 -0.06
C GLY A 7 -4.54 9.55 -1.33
N TYR A 8 -5.43 9.07 -2.19
CA TYR A 8 -5.12 8.63 -3.55
C TYR A 8 -5.79 9.57 -4.57
N LYS A 9 -5.17 9.71 -5.73
CA LYS A 9 -5.82 10.25 -6.92
C LYS A 9 -5.54 9.42 -8.15
N ILE A 10 -6.49 9.38 -9.07
CA ILE A 10 -6.30 8.84 -10.41
C ILE A 10 -6.33 10.01 -11.37
N VAL A 11 -5.22 10.21 -12.07
CA VAL A 11 -5.11 11.14 -13.20
C VAL A 11 -5.13 10.32 -14.46
N THR A 12 -6.05 10.62 -15.39
CA THR A 12 -6.05 9.98 -16.71
C THR A 12 -5.51 10.93 -17.75
N ASP A 13 -4.65 10.39 -18.60
CA ASP A 13 -4.35 10.94 -19.92
C ASP A 13 -5.06 10.10 -21.00
N ASP A 14 -4.77 10.36 -22.28
CA ASP A 14 -5.41 9.68 -23.42
C ASP A 14 -5.07 8.18 -23.53
N LYS A 15 -4.07 7.70 -22.78
CA LYS A 15 -3.50 6.35 -22.92
C LYS A 15 -3.62 5.51 -21.65
N GLN A 16 -3.65 6.14 -20.48
CA GLN A 16 -3.50 5.45 -19.21
C GLN A 16 -4.15 6.20 -18.04
N PHE A 17 -4.44 5.41 -17.01
CA PHE A 17 -4.84 5.84 -15.68
C PHE A 17 -3.63 5.75 -14.75
N ILE A 18 -3.15 6.89 -14.29
CA ILE A 18 -2.03 7.03 -13.37
C ILE A 18 -2.60 7.13 -11.96
N VAL A 19 -2.31 6.13 -11.11
CA VAL A 19 -2.65 6.18 -9.69
C VAL A 19 -1.52 6.87 -8.96
N GLN A 20 -1.86 7.90 -8.19
CA GLN A 20 -0.93 8.64 -7.36
C GLN A 20 -1.35 8.52 -5.88
N LYS A 21 -0.36 8.40 -4.99
CA LYS A 21 -0.56 8.41 -3.55
C LYS A 21 0.01 9.69 -2.96
N LYS A 22 -0.72 10.29 -2.03
CA LYS A 22 -0.28 11.45 -1.28
C LYS A 22 0.83 11.01 -0.32
N LYS A 23 1.97 11.68 -0.39
CA LYS A 23 3.12 11.46 0.48
C LYS A 23 3.61 12.77 1.04
N VAL A 24 4.30 12.68 2.16
CA VAL A 24 5.03 13.78 2.78
C VAL A 24 6.51 13.55 2.51
N VAL A 25 7.21 14.59 2.04
CA VAL A 25 8.64 14.53 1.81
C VAL A 25 9.35 14.26 3.15
N GLN A 26 10.08 13.15 3.20
CA GLN A 26 10.90 12.77 4.34
C GLN A 26 12.36 13.21 4.13
N ALA A 27 13.07 13.39 5.24
CA ALA A 27 14.50 13.68 5.21
C ALA A 27 15.25 12.54 4.50
N GLY A 28 16.13 12.91 3.57
CA GLY A 28 16.92 11.97 2.80
C GLY A 28 18.19 12.66 2.31
N ARG A 29 19.16 11.87 1.85
CA ARG A 29 20.51 12.36 1.50
C ARG A 29 20.52 13.48 0.46
N LEU A 30 19.54 13.51 -0.44
CA LEU A 30 19.41 14.50 -1.52
C LEU A 30 18.20 15.43 -1.32
N THR A 31 17.49 15.29 -0.20
CA THR A 31 16.31 16.08 0.09
C THR A 31 16.75 17.44 0.62
N LYS A 32 16.35 18.52 -0.07
CA LYS A 32 16.59 19.86 0.44
C LYS A 32 15.72 20.14 1.66
N GLU A 33 16.28 20.77 2.69
CA GLU A 33 15.59 21.02 3.96
C GLU A 33 14.27 21.79 3.75
N GLU A 34 14.23 22.73 2.81
CA GLU A 34 13.03 23.51 2.51
C GLU A 34 11.86 22.68 1.98
N ASN A 35 12.09 21.42 1.58
CA ASN A 35 11.06 20.54 1.05
C ASN A 35 10.55 19.51 2.05
N ILE A 36 11.24 19.28 3.16
CA ILE A 36 10.82 18.31 4.18
C ILE A 36 9.47 18.75 4.77
N GLY A 37 8.55 17.80 4.92
CA GLY A 37 7.20 18.08 5.43
C GLY A 37 6.21 18.58 4.38
N LYS A 38 6.64 18.88 3.14
CA LYS A 38 5.72 19.23 2.05
C LYS A 38 5.00 17.99 1.53
N GLU A 39 3.73 18.17 1.20
CA GLU A 39 2.92 17.13 0.57
C GLU A 39 3.18 17.10 -0.95
N TYR A 40 3.29 15.90 -1.51
CA TYR A 40 3.36 15.70 -2.94
C TYR A 40 2.59 14.43 -3.34
N TRP A 41 2.30 14.34 -4.64
CA TRP A 41 1.67 13.18 -5.22
C TRP A 41 2.72 12.34 -5.92
N GLU A 42 2.85 11.09 -5.50
CA GLU A 42 3.79 10.13 -6.07
C GLU A 42 3.04 9.13 -6.95
N ASP A 43 3.54 8.88 -8.16
CA ASP A 43 3.00 7.85 -9.04
C ASP A 43 3.30 6.46 -8.45
N VAL A 44 2.25 5.70 -8.17
CA VAL A 44 2.34 4.36 -7.57
C VAL A 44 1.87 3.25 -8.51
N GLY A 45 1.31 3.60 -9.67
CA GLY A 45 0.94 2.62 -10.69
C GLY A 45 0.33 3.23 -11.95
N TYR A 46 0.50 2.53 -13.06
CA TYR A 46 0.00 2.89 -14.38
C TYR A 46 -0.89 1.77 -14.90
N PHE A 47 -2.10 2.11 -15.37
CA PHE A 47 -3.11 1.13 -15.75
C PHE A 47 -3.77 1.52 -17.07
N THR A 48 -4.05 0.54 -17.91
CA THR A 48 -4.81 0.75 -19.17
C THR A 48 -6.32 0.80 -18.95
N ASN A 49 -6.80 0.41 -17.76
CA ASN A 49 -8.23 0.34 -17.43
C ASN A 49 -8.49 0.88 -16.01
N LEU A 50 -9.48 1.76 -15.89
CA LEU A 50 -9.91 2.36 -14.62
C LEU A 50 -10.26 1.31 -13.55
N ASN A 51 -10.90 0.21 -13.92
CA ASN A 51 -11.26 -0.85 -12.98
C ASN A 51 -10.02 -1.51 -12.35
N PHE A 52 -8.93 -1.66 -13.10
CA PHE A 52 -7.68 -2.18 -12.54
C PHE A 52 -7.01 -1.17 -11.61
N ALA A 53 -7.03 0.13 -11.96
CA ALA A 53 -6.55 1.19 -11.08
C ALA A 53 -7.32 1.20 -9.74
N LEU A 54 -8.64 1.08 -9.77
CA LEU A 54 -9.48 1.02 -8.57
C LEU A 54 -9.24 -0.25 -7.73
N LYS A 55 -9.11 -1.42 -8.38
CA LYS A 55 -8.75 -2.68 -7.70
C LYS A 55 -7.38 -2.61 -7.04
N PHE A 56 -6.42 -1.95 -7.69
CA PHE A 56 -5.11 -1.70 -7.12
C PHE A 56 -5.21 -0.86 -5.85
N ILE A 57 -5.89 0.29 -5.89
CA ILE A 57 -6.09 1.15 -4.70
C ILE A 57 -6.71 0.35 -3.55
N LYS A 58 -7.77 -0.44 -3.82
CA LYS A 58 -8.39 -1.31 -2.82
C LYS A 58 -7.37 -2.25 -2.16
N LYS A 59 -6.54 -2.93 -2.96
CA LYS A 59 -5.52 -3.86 -2.45
C LYS A 59 -4.45 -3.11 -1.63
N THR A 60 -4.01 -1.97 -2.12
CA THR A 60 -2.96 -1.17 -1.47
C THR A 60 -3.42 -0.64 -0.12
N ILE A 61 -4.66 -0.15 0.00
CA ILE A 61 -5.24 0.29 1.29
C ILE A 61 -5.21 -0.83 2.33
N LEU A 62 -5.51 -2.07 1.93
CA LEU A 62 -5.48 -3.22 2.83
C LEU A 62 -4.03 -3.56 3.26
N LEU A 63 -3.08 -3.46 2.34
CA LEU A 63 -1.67 -3.78 2.62
C LEU A 63 -0.95 -2.70 3.44
N ASP A 64 -1.34 -1.43 3.27
CA ASP A 64 -0.79 -0.28 4.00
C ASP A 64 -1.38 -0.16 5.41
N ASN A 65 -2.32 -1.04 5.79
CA ASN A 65 -2.86 -1.08 7.13
C ASN A 65 -1.93 -1.90 8.03
N ASP A 66 -1.13 -1.21 8.84
CA ASP A 66 -0.18 -1.83 9.76
C ASP A 66 -0.87 -2.78 10.76
N ASP A 67 -2.10 -2.47 11.20
CA ASP A 67 -2.85 -3.34 12.10
C ASP A 67 -3.19 -4.69 11.44
N LEU A 68 -3.63 -4.68 10.17
CA LEU A 68 -3.88 -5.91 9.41
C LEU A 68 -2.60 -6.73 9.24
N LYS A 69 -1.46 -6.08 9.03
CA LYS A 69 -0.16 -6.76 8.95
C LYS A 69 0.20 -7.41 10.28
N VAL A 70 0.05 -6.70 11.40
CA VAL A 70 0.28 -7.22 12.75
C VAL A 70 -0.65 -8.40 13.05
N ILE A 71 -1.92 -8.32 12.67
CA ILE A 71 -2.88 -9.41 12.83
C ILE A 71 -2.43 -10.64 12.02
N MET A 72 -2.04 -10.46 10.76
CA MET A 72 -1.58 -11.56 9.90
C MET A 72 -0.34 -12.25 10.49
N ASP A 73 0.63 -11.48 10.97
CA ASP A 73 1.85 -12.02 11.59
C ASP A 73 1.52 -12.85 12.85
N ARG A 74 0.58 -12.39 13.68
CA ARG A 74 0.14 -13.14 14.88
C ARG A 74 -0.57 -14.44 14.52
N LEU A 75 -1.38 -14.44 13.46
CA LEU A 75 -2.06 -15.65 12.98
C LEU A 75 -1.04 -16.67 12.47
N ASN A 76 -0.07 -16.24 11.66
CA ASN A 76 1.00 -17.11 11.18
C ASN A 76 1.83 -17.73 12.33
N GLN A 77 2.11 -16.94 13.38
CA GLN A 77 2.79 -17.46 14.59
C GLN A 77 1.96 -18.52 15.32
N LEU A 78 0.64 -18.33 15.39
CA LEU A 78 -0.26 -19.30 16.01
C LEU A 78 -0.33 -20.59 15.19
N GLU A 79 -0.42 -20.48 13.87
CA GLU A 79 -0.46 -21.61 12.94
C GLU A 79 0.82 -22.47 13.07
N GLY A 80 2.00 -21.83 13.11
CA GLY A 80 3.25 -22.54 13.37
C GLY A 80 3.30 -23.26 14.73
N LYS A 81 2.68 -22.70 15.78
CA LYS A 81 2.57 -23.39 17.08
C LYS A 81 1.60 -24.56 17.03
N ILE A 82 0.50 -24.44 16.29
CA ILE A 82 -0.46 -25.54 16.09
C ILE A 82 0.25 -26.70 15.38
N ASP A 83 1.02 -26.43 14.34
CA ASP A 83 1.80 -27.44 13.62
C ASP A 83 2.81 -28.13 14.54
N GLU A 84 3.55 -27.35 15.33
CA GLU A 84 4.52 -27.88 16.31
C GLU A 84 3.85 -28.80 17.35
N PHE A 85 2.70 -28.39 17.90
CA PHE A 85 1.96 -29.23 18.85
C PHE A 85 1.37 -30.47 18.20
N THR A 86 0.86 -30.36 16.97
CA THR A 86 0.28 -31.49 16.25
C THR A 86 1.33 -32.53 15.93
N GLN A 87 2.54 -32.14 15.54
CA GLN A 87 3.66 -33.06 15.36
C GLN A 87 4.02 -33.79 16.66
N LYS A 88 4.13 -33.06 17.78
CA LYS A 88 4.47 -33.63 19.09
C LYS A 88 3.40 -34.57 19.67
N LEU A 89 2.14 -34.44 19.24
CA LEU A 89 1.03 -35.30 19.67
C LEU A 89 0.83 -36.52 18.75
N GLY A 90 1.40 -36.48 17.54
CA GLY A 90 1.40 -37.59 16.58
C GLY A 90 2.59 -38.56 16.74
N GLU A 91 3.58 -38.21 17.56
CA GLU A 91 4.65 -39.07 18.09
C GLU A 91 4.25 -39.72 19.42
#